data_AF-A0A9W4CNJ8-F1
#
_entry.id   AF-A0A9W4CNJ8-F1
#
_cell.length_a   1.000
_cell.length_b   1.000
_cell.length_c   1.000
_cell.angle_alpha   90.00
_cell.angle_beta   90.00
_cell.angle_gamma   90.00
#
_symmetry.space_group_name_H-M   'P 1'
#
loop_
_entity.id
_entity.type
_entity.pdbx_description
1 polymer ?
#
loop_
_entity_poly.entity_id
_entity_poly.type
_entity_poly.pdbx_seq_one_letter_code
_entity_poly.pdbx_strand_id
1 'polypeptide(L)'
;MNEQLLLNKWHKLKLEDQEKVLAFIDAIDPEKPEEKLSETTEIVYKPQTELGKKLWEIRQKIIKDPNIKLLDLDDIEAELDEIRSKNQ
;
A
#
# COMPACT_ATOMS: atom_id res chain seq x y z
N MET A 1 -2.95 21.59 -12.91
CA MET A 1 -3.27 20.44 -13.80
C MET A 1 -3.86 19.36 -12.92
N ASN A 2 -5.03 18.79 -13.23
CA ASN A 2 -5.59 17.68 -12.44
C ASN A 2 -5.29 16.33 -13.12
N GLU A 3 -5.33 15.25 -12.35
CA GLU A 3 -5.04 13.88 -12.82
C GLU A 3 -5.98 13.45 -13.96
N GLN A 4 -7.27 13.76 -13.83
CA GLN A 4 -8.28 13.46 -14.84
C GLN A 4 -7.95 14.04 -16.22
N LEU A 5 -7.42 15.26 -16.27
CA LEU A 5 -7.06 15.94 -17.52
C LEU A 5 -5.83 15.31 -18.16
N LEU A 6 -4.86 14.85 -17.36
CA LEU A 6 -3.68 14.15 -17.85
C LEU A 6 -4.06 12.80 -18.48
N LEU A 7 -4.89 12.00 -17.80
CA LEU A 7 -5.39 10.73 -18.32
C LEU A 7 -6.18 10.92 -19.63
N ASN A 8 -7.05 11.93 -19.68
CA ASN A 8 -7.79 12.25 -20.89
C ASN A 8 -6.89 12.67 -22.06
N LYS A 9 -5.78 13.35 -21.80
CA LYS A 9 -4.80 13.69 -22.84
C LYS A 9 -4.01 12.46 -23.27
N TRP A 10 -3.58 11.64 -22.32
CA TRP A 10 -2.88 10.38 -22.57
C TRP A 10 -3.67 9.44 -23.49
N HIS A 11 -4.95 9.21 -23.21
CA HIS A 11 -5.82 8.36 -24.04
C HIS A 11 -6.06 8.89 -25.46
N LYS A 12 -5.84 10.18 -25.70
CA LYS A 12 -6.00 10.81 -27.03
C LYS A 12 -4.72 10.80 -27.85
N LEU A 13 -3.59 10.44 -27.26
CA LEU A 13 -2.33 10.33 -27.98
C LEU A 13 -2.34 9.08 -28.87
N LYS A 14 -1.59 9.16 -29.97
CA LYS A 14 -1.25 7.98 -30.76
C LYS A 14 -0.20 7.16 -30.02
N LEU A 15 -0.09 5.88 -30.36
CA LEU A 15 0.85 4.96 -29.72
C LEU A 15 2.30 5.49 -29.79
N GLU A 16 2.70 6.03 -30.95
CA GLU A 16 4.06 6.54 -31.12
C GLU A 16 4.37 7.77 -30.25
N ASP A 17 3.35 8.54 -29.89
CA ASP A 17 3.50 9.71 -29.02
C ASP A 17 3.43 9.33 -27.54
N GLN A 18 2.72 8.26 -27.19
CA GLN A 18 2.76 7.66 -25.85
C GLN A 18 4.16 7.10 -25.53
N GLU A 19 4.78 6.39 -26.48
CA GLU A 19 6.13 5.85 -26.33
C GLU A 19 7.18 6.95 -26.10
N LYS A 20 7.08 8.07 -26.80
CA LYS A 20 7.97 9.24 -26.58
C LYS A 20 7.81 9.83 -25.20
N VAL A 21 6.58 9.89 -24.68
CA VAL A 21 6.32 10.41 -23.33
C VAL A 21 6.90 9.47 -22.27
N LEU A 22 6.77 8.16 -22.44
CA LEU A 22 7.41 7.17 -21.54
C LEU A 22 8.93 7.32 -21.56
N ALA A 23 9.54 7.34 -22.74
CA ALA A 23 10.99 7.53 -22.89
C ALA A 23 11.48 8.85 -22.28
N PHE A 24 10.66 9.91 -22.34
CA PHE A 24 10.98 11.19 -21.71
C PHE A 24 10.90 11.11 -20.17
N ILE A 25 9.91 10.43 -19.62
CA ILE A 25 9.78 10.20 -18.17
C ILE A 25 11.00 9.42 -17.66
N ASP A 26 11.37 8.33 -18.36
CA ASP A 26 12.53 7.50 -18.02
C ASP A 26 13.85 8.30 -18.06
N ALA A 27 13.94 9.27 -18.95
CA ALA A 27 15.12 10.13 -19.08
C ALA A 27 15.22 11.22 -17.99
N ILE A 28 14.11 11.64 -17.38
CA ILE A 28 14.09 12.68 -16.35
C ILE A 28 14.53 12.14 -14.98
N ASP A 29 14.21 10.88 -14.68
CA ASP A 29 14.54 10.25 -13.40
C ASP A 29 15.25 8.90 -13.63
N PRO A 30 16.50 8.91 -14.11
CA PRO A 30 17.24 7.68 -14.41
C PRO A 30 17.52 6.81 -13.17
N GLU A 31 17.33 7.36 -11.96
CA GLU A 31 17.45 6.64 -10.68
C GLU A 31 16.13 6.05 -10.18
N LYS A 32 14.99 6.35 -10.83
CA LYS A 32 13.71 5.65 -10.62
C LYS A 32 13.25 4.94 -11.89
N PRO A 33 14.00 3.93 -12.38
CA PRO A 33 13.46 3.00 -13.35
C PRO A 33 12.41 2.18 -12.60
N GLU A 34 11.15 2.60 -12.69
CA GLU A 34 10.01 1.95 -12.08
C GLU A 34 10.10 1.96 -10.54
N GLU A 35 9.27 2.77 -9.87
CA GLU A 35 8.55 2.19 -8.75
C GLU A 35 7.87 0.95 -9.34
N LYS A 36 8.55 -0.20 -9.19
CA LYS A 36 8.07 -1.48 -9.64
C LYS A 36 6.64 -1.58 -9.14
N LEU A 37 5.69 -1.44 -10.06
CA LEU A 37 4.39 -2.08 -9.97
C LEU A 37 4.66 -3.59 -10.03
N SER A 38 5.41 -4.09 -9.06
CA SER A 38 5.53 -5.50 -8.80
C SER A 38 4.21 -5.84 -8.15
N GLU A 39 3.40 -6.59 -8.89
CA GLU A 39 2.16 -7.23 -8.44
C GLU A 39 2.38 -8.17 -7.21
N THR A 40 3.55 -8.13 -6.58
CA THR A 40 3.92 -8.87 -5.36
C THR A 40 4.83 -8.09 -4.39
N THR A 41 5.00 -6.78 -4.51
CA THR A 41 5.87 -6.05 -3.56
C THR A 41 5.11 -5.84 -2.27
N GLU A 42 5.25 -6.78 -1.33
CA GLU A 42 5.06 -6.51 0.08
C GLU A 42 5.75 -5.17 0.37
N ILE A 43 4.96 -4.12 0.56
CA ILE A 43 5.47 -2.86 1.07
C ILE A 43 5.94 -3.20 2.48
N VAL A 44 7.23 -3.52 2.61
CA VAL A 44 7.84 -3.84 3.89
C VAL A 44 7.82 -2.55 4.70
N TYR A 45 6.78 -2.40 5.51
CA TYR A 45 6.61 -1.26 6.38
C TYR A 45 7.85 -1.11 7.27
N LYS A 46 8.49 0.07 7.20
CA LYS A 46 9.66 0.41 8.01
C LYS A 46 9.29 1.51 9.00
N PRO A 47 9.14 1.20 10.31
CA PRO A 47 8.81 2.20 11.31
C PRO A 47 9.96 3.20 11.48
N GLN A 48 9.63 4.50 11.46
CA GLN A 48 10.63 5.58 11.57
C GLN A 48 10.81 6.07 13.01
N THR A 49 9.77 6.02 13.82
CA THR A 49 9.80 6.49 15.21
C THR A 49 10.17 5.36 16.18
N GLU A 50 10.74 5.70 17.33
CA GLU A 50 11.07 4.71 18.38
C GLU A 50 9.83 3.97 18.87
N LEU A 51 8.70 4.67 19.00
CA LEU A 51 7.42 4.04 19.32
C LEU A 51 6.99 3.08 18.20
N GLY A 52 7.10 3.50 16.94
CA GLY A 52 6.77 2.66 15.79
C GLY A 52 7.60 1.38 15.75
N LYS A 53 8.91 1.46 16.05
CA LYS A 53 9.79 0.29 16.11
C LYS A 53 9.34 -0.71 17.16
N LYS A 54 9.03 -0.23 18.38
CA LYS A 54 8.52 -1.07 19.47
C LYS A 54 7.19 -1.75 19.10
N LEU A 55 6.25 -1.00 18.53
CA LEU A 55 4.97 -1.56 18.10
C LEU A 55 5.13 -2.58 16.97
N TRP A 56 6.05 -2.33 16.04
CA TRP A 56 6.36 -3.26 14.97
C TRP A 56 6.97 -4.57 15.49
N GLU A 57 7.91 -4.49 16.43
CA GLU A 57 8.46 -5.69 17.09
C GLU A 57 7.39 -6.52 17.79
N ILE A 58 6.46 -5.87 18.50
CA ILE A 58 5.32 -6.54 19.15
C ILE A 58 4.45 -7.24 18.10
N ARG A 59 4.07 -6.53 17.03
CA ARG A 59 3.29 -7.11 15.92
C ARG A 59 3.98 -8.35 15.34
N GLN A 60 5.28 -8.26 15.07
CA GLN A 60 6.04 -9.37 14.48
C GLN A 60 6.13 -10.58 15.42
N LYS A 61 6.22 -10.37 16.74
CA LYS A 61 6.17 -11.45 17.73
C LYS A 61 4.82 -12.16 17.71
N ILE A 62 3.73 -11.39 17.69
CA ILE A 62 2.35 -11.92 17.69
C ILE A 62 2.08 -12.73 16.42
N ILE A 63 2.42 -12.19 15.24
CA ILE A 63 2.19 -12.86 13.96
C ILE A 63 2.96 -14.19 13.85
N LYS A 64 4.14 -14.28 14.47
CA LYS A 64 5.00 -15.48 14.42
C LYS A 64 4.67 -16.50 15.48
N ASP A 65 3.86 -16.15 16.49
CA ASP A 65 3.51 -17.06 17.56
C ASP A 65 2.37 -17.99 17.10
N PRO A 66 2.62 -19.30 16.92
CA PRO A 66 1.58 -20.23 16.48
C PRO A 66 0.48 -20.46 17.54
N ASN A 67 0.70 -20.05 18.79
CA ASN A 67 -0.28 -20.19 19.87
C ASN A 67 -1.26 -19.01 19.90
N ILE A 68 -1.01 -17.95 19.14
CA ILE A 68 -1.90 -16.79 19.07
C ILE A 68 -2.73 -16.90 17.79
N LYS A 69 -4.03 -17.17 17.95
CA LYS A 69 -5.00 -17.09 16.85
C LYS A 69 -5.17 -15.60 16.50
N LEU A 70 -4.77 -15.22 15.28
CA LEU A 70 -5.16 -13.93 14.72
C LEU A 70 -6.64 -14.00 14.34
N LEU A 71 -7.39 -12.97 14.72
CA LEU A 71 -8.81 -12.88 14.41
C LEU A 71 -9.01 -12.73 12.89
N ASP A 72 -9.97 -13.47 12.37
CA ASP A 72 -10.50 -13.23 11.04
C ASP A 72 -11.58 -12.12 11.05
N LEU A 73 -12.20 -11.86 9.91
CA LEU A 73 -13.19 -10.78 9.80
C LEU A 73 -14.45 -11.06 10.63
N ASP A 74 -14.85 -12.33 10.75
CA ASP A 74 -16.05 -12.72 11.49
C ASP A 74 -15.80 -12.58 12.99
N ASP A 75 -14.62 -13.02 13.45
CA ASP A 75 -14.16 -12.83 14.83
C ASP A 75 -14.13 -11.33 15.20
N ILE A 76 -13.63 -10.46 14.30
CA ILE A 76 -13.55 -9.00 14.52
C ILE A 76 -14.94 -8.38 14.64
N GLU A 77 -15.88 -8.72 13.75
CA GLU A 77 -17.24 -8.15 13.81
C GLU A 77 -17.96 -8.59 15.10
N ALA A 78 -17.77 -9.83 15.53
CA ALA A 78 -18.34 -10.33 16.78
C ALA A 78 -17.82 -9.53 18.00
N GLU A 79 -16.51 -9.25 18.06
CA GLU A 79 -15.95 -8.39 19.12
C GLU A 79 -16.50 -6.96 19.06
N LEU A 80 -16.65 -6.39 17.86
CA LEU A 80 -17.22 -5.04 17.69
C LEU A 80 -18.67 -4.97 18.15
N ASP A 81 -19.48 -5.98 17.85
CA ASP A 81 -20.87 -6.07 18.30
C ASP A 81 -20.97 -6.22 19.82
N GLU A 82 -20.06 -6.98 20.44
CA GLU A 82 -19.98 -7.08 21.90
C GLU A 82 -19.63 -5.72 22.53
N ILE A 83 -18.69 -4.98 21.95
CA ILE A 83 -18.31 -3.63 22.40
C ILE A 83 -19.48 -2.66 22.25
N ARG A 84 -20.20 -2.68 21.12
CA ARG A 84 -21.39 -1.84 20.90
C ARG A 84 -22.47 -2.13 21.93
N SER A 85 -22.71 -3.40 22.23
CA SER A 85 -23.73 -3.84 23.18
C SER A 85 -23.41 -3.46 24.63
N LYS A 86 -22.12 -3.43 25.01
CA LYS A 86 -21.69 -3.03 26.37
C LYS A 86 -21.75 -1.52 26.65
N ASN A 87 -21.82 -0.69 25.60
CA ASN A 87 -21.87 0.77 25.71
C ASN A 87 -23.31 1.32 25.57
N GLN A 88 -24.32 0.45 25.50
CA GLN A 88 -25.75 0.79 25.62
C GLN A 88 -26.20 0.64 27.07
#